data_AF-A0A9P7BJR1-F1
#
_entry.id   AF-A0A9P7BJR1-F1
#
_cell.length_a   1.000
_cell.length_b   1.000
_cell.length_c   1.000
_cell.angle_alpha   90.00
_cell.angle_beta   90.00
_cell.angle_gamma   90.00
#
_symmetry.space_group_name_H-M   'P 1'
#
loop_
_entity.id
_entity.type
_entity.pdbx_description
1 polymer ?
#
loop_
_entity_poly.entity_id
_entity_poly.type
_entity_poly.pdbx_seq_one_letter_code
_entity_poly.pdbx_strand_id
1 'polypeptide(L)'
;MVRNDDGSVKQGSLARVEPEGKVMRMWEAIETYMDRKQPLIIIAGADYGQGSSRDWAAKGVRLAGVEAIVAEGFERIHRTNLIGMGVLPLDVLRVPS
;
A
#
# COMPACT_ATOMS: atom_id res chain seq x y z
N MET A 1 -8.65 3.37 1.17
CA MET A 1 -9.85 2.69 0.60
C MET A 1 -10.79 3.74 0.06
N VAL A 2 -11.39 3.52 -1.11
CA VAL A 2 -12.45 4.39 -1.63
C VAL A 2 -13.74 4.09 -0.88
N ARG A 3 -14.45 5.13 -0.43
CA ARG A 3 -15.71 5.01 0.31
C ARG A 3 -16.87 5.52 -0.53
N ASN A 4 -18.05 4.95 -0.33
CA ASN A 4 -19.32 5.49 -0.80
C ASN A 4 -19.77 6.65 0.10
N ASP A 5 -20.82 7.37 -0.31
CA ASP A 5 -21.35 8.54 0.42
C ASP A 5 -21.87 8.19 1.82
N ASP A 6 -22.30 6.94 2.03
CA ASP A 6 -22.73 6.40 3.32
C ASP A 6 -21.56 5.96 4.23
N GLY A 7 -20.31 6.16 3.78
CA GLY A 7 -19.09 5.80 4.50
C GLY A 7 -18.68 4.32 4.34
N SER A 8 -19.51 3.49 3.72
CA SER A 8 -19.17 2.09 3.43
C SER A 8 -18.00 1.99 2.45
N VAL A 9 -17.23 0.90 2.53
CA VAL A 9 -16.10 0.67 1.62
C VAL A 9 -16.64 0.24 0.26
N LYS A 10 -16.25 0.97 -0.79
CA LYS A 10 -16.55 0.58 -2.16
C LYS A 10 -15.65 -0.58 -2.56
N GLN A 11 -16.26 -1.73 -2.83
CA GLN A 11 -15.53 -2.96 -3.21
C GLN A 11 -14.84 -2.82 -4.57
N GLY A 12 -13.70 -3.49 -4.70
CA GLY A 12 -12.89 -3.53 -5.92
C GLY A 12 -11.54 -2.79 -5.80
N SER A 13 -10.71 -2.96 -6.82
CA SER A 13 -9.37 -2.36 -6.89
C SER A 13 -9.45 -0.91 -7.34
N LEU A 14 -9.89 -0.02 -6.46
CA LEU A 14 -10.06 1.41 -6.72
C LEU A 14 -9.11 2.27 -5.87
N ALA A 15 -8.68 3.38 -6.45
CA ALA A 15 -7.90 4.41 -5.77
C ALA A 15 -8.36 5.81 -6.19
N ARG A 16 -8.14 6.79 -5.33
CA ARG A 16 -8.34 8.21 -5.63
C ARG A 16 -6.98 8.84 -5.88
N VAL A 17 -6.83 9.52 -7.00
CA VAL A 17 -5.62 10.28 -7.32
C VAL A 17 -5.79 11.70 -6.77
N GLU A 18 -4.77 12.17 -6.06
CA GLU A 18 -4.70 13.51 -5.49
C GLU A 18 -3.73 14.38 -6.31
N PRO A 19 -3.96 15.70 -6.41
CA PRO A 19 -5.04 16.46 -5.77
C PRO A 19 -6.37 16.49 -6.54
N GLU A 20 -6.48 15.81 -7.69
CA GLU A 20 -7.65 15.90 -8.57
C GLU A 20 -8.93 15.29 -7.97
N GLY A 21 -8.81 14.48 -6.92
CA GLY A 21 -9.94 13.78 -6.30
C GLY A 21 -10.57 12.72 -7.20
N LYS A 22 -9.93 12.34 -8.31
CA LYS A 22 -10.49 11.40 -9.29
C LYS A 22 -10.34 9.96 -8.84
N VAL A 23 -11.46 9.25 -8.71
CA VAL A 23 -11.49 7.81 -8.46
C VAL A 23 -11.32 7.05 -9.77
N MET A 24 -10.39 6.09 -9.80
CA MET A 24 -10.09 5.26 -10.96
C MET A 24 -9.62 3.86 -10.51
N ARG A 25 -9.30 2.97 -11.46
CA ARG A 25 -8.73 1.66 -11.12
C ARG A 25 -7.36 1.85 -10.49
N MET A 26 -7.01 0.96 -9.56
CA MET A 26 -5.73 1.02 -8.84
C MET A 26 -4.52 1.06 -9.79
N TRP A 27 -4.55 0.29 -10.89
CA TRP A 27 -3.46 0.27 -11.86
C TRP A 27 -3.30 1.62 -12.59
N GLU A 28 -4.41 2.27 -12.96
CA GLU A 28 -4.40 3.60 -13.59
C GLU A 28 -3.86 4.66 -12.62
N ALA A 29 -4.19 4.53 -11.34
CA ALA A 29 -3.68 5.43 -10.31
C ALA A 29 -2.17 5.23 -10.10
N ILE A 30 -1.69 3.99 -10.10
CA ILE A 30 -0.25 3.67 -10.01
C ILE A 30 0.49 4.27 -11.22
N GLU A 31 0.00 4.03 -12.44
CA GLU A 31 0.58 4.64 -13.66
C GLU A 31 0.62 6.16 -13.58
N THR A 32 -0.47 6.78 -13.12
CA THR A 32 -0.53 8.24 -12.94
C THR A 32 0.58 8.74 -12.00
N TYR A 33 0.84 8.07 -10.88
CA TYR A 33 1.90 8.47 -9.96
C TYR A 33 3.31 8.12 -10.47
N MET A 34 3.46 7.03 -11.23
CA MET A 34 4.72 6.70 -11.91
C MET A 34 5.10 7.77 -12.94
N ASP A 35 4.14 8.21 -13.76
CA ASP A 35 4.36 9.28 -14.75
C ASP A 35 4.72 10.61 -14.10
N ARG A 36 4.13 10.90 -12.94
CA ARG A 36 4.48 12.06 -12.09
C ARG A 36 5.86 11.95 -11.45
N LYS A 37 6.52 10.78 -11.53
CA LYS A 37 7.76 10.44 -10.82
C LYS A 37 7.64 10.71 -9.32
N GLN A 38 6.45 10.45 -8.78
CA GLN A 38 6.12 10.75 -7.40
C GLN A 38 6.23 9.46 -6.58
N PRO A 39 7.10 9.40 -5.54
CA PRO A 39 7.22 8.22 -4.71
C PRO A 39 5.93 7.99 -3.90
N LEU A 40 5.60 6.72 -3.70
CA LEU A 40 4.41 6.30 -2.97
C LEU A 40 4.76 5.65 -1.64
N ILE A 41 3.80 5.71 -0.71
CA ILE A 41 3.81 4.92 0.52
C ILE A 41 2.50 4.15 0.65
N ILE A 42 2.53 3.03 1.37
CA ILE A 42 1.33 2.29 1.77
C ILE A 42 1.12 2.47 3.28
N ILE A 43 -0.14 2.69 3.68
CA ILE A 43 -0.57 2.63 5.07
C ILE A 43 -1.50 1.43 5.23
N ALA A 44 -1.21 0.55 6.19
CA ALA A 44 -1.94 -0.68 6.45
C ALA A 44 -2.22 -0.89 7.95
N GLY A 45 -3.18 -1.78 8.25
CA GLY A 45 -3.52 -2.16 9.62
C GLY A 45 -2.59 -3.24 10.18
N ALA A 46 -3.11 -4.04 11.11
CA ALA A 46 -2.42 -5.20 11.64
C ALA A 46 -2.25 -6.30 10.57
N ASP A 47 -1.21 -7.11 10.72
CA ASP A 47 -0.94 -8.31 9.92
C ASP A 47 -0.79 -8.10 8.40
N TYR A 48 -0.15 -7.00 7.99
CA TYR A 48 0.14 -6.75 6.58
C TYR A 48 1.04 -7.85 5.98
N GLY A 49 0.60 -8.42 4.85
CA GLY A 49 1.38 -9.44 4.13
C GLY A 49 1.06 -10.89 4.45
N GLN A 50 -0.10 -11.17 5.06
CA GLN A 50 -0.58 -12.55 5.19
C GLN A 50 -0.91 -13.20 3.83
N GLY A 51 -0.89 -14.53 3.79
CA GLY A 51 -1.19 -15.33 2.58
C GLY A 51 0.06 -15.88 1.89
N SER A 52 -0.10 -16.85 0.99
CA SER A 52 1.03 -17.64 0.44
C SER A 52 1.91 -16.91 -0.58
N SER A 53 1.38 -15.91 -1.30
CA SER A 53 2.05 -15.28 -2.47
C SER A 53 2.98 -14.11 -2.10
N ARG A 54 3.73 -14.25 -1.00
CA ARG A 54 4.46 -13.13 -0.37
C ARG A 54 5.57 -12.53 -1.22
N ASP A 55 6.26 -13.35 -2.01
CA ASP A 55 7.36 -12.88 -2.88
C ASP A 55 6.83 -12.01 -4.01
N TRP A 56 5.74 -12.46 -4.64
CA TRP A 56 5.06 -11.70 -5.70
C TRP A 56 4.42 -10.43 -5.16
N ALA A 57 3.86 -10.48 -3.96
CA ALA A 57 3.31 -9.29 -3.30
C ALA A 57 4.39 -8.21 -3.08
N ALA A 58 5.59 -8.58 -2.60
CA ALA A 58 6.67 -7.62 -2.39
C ALA A 58 7.20 -7.02 -3.70
N LYS A 59 7.34 -7.84 -4.76
CA LYS A 59 7.74 -7.35 -6.09
C LYS A 59 6.71 -6.37 -6.66
N GLY A 60 5.41 -6.68 -6.52
CA GLY A 60 4.33 -5.81 -6.99
C GLY A 60 4.35 -4.43 -6.32
N VAL A 61 4.59 -4.39 -5.00
CA VAL A 61 4.78 -3.12 -4.26
C VAL A 61 5.92 -2.30 -4.85
N ARG A 62 7.09 -2.92 -5.07
CA ARG A 62 8.24 -2.19 -5.60
C ARG A 62 8.00 -1.68 -7.03
N LEU A 63 7.39 -2.51 -7.88
CA LEU A 63 7.04 -2.14 -9.26
C LEU A 63 6.04 -0.98 -9.32
N ALA A 64 5.20 -0.82 -8.29
CA ALA A 64 4.28 0.31 -8.17
C ALA A 64 4.95 1.62 -7.70
N GLY A 65 6.27 1.65 -7.51
CA GLY A 65 6.99 2.85 -7.06
C GLY A 65 6.82 3.17 -5.57
N VAL A 66 6.45 2.17 -4.76
CA VAL A 66 6.34 2.32 -3.31
C VAL A 66 7.74 2.24 -2.68
N GLU A 67 8.04 3.23 -1.84
CA GLU A 67 9.34 3.35 -1.16
C GLU A 67 9.27 2.91 0.31
N ALA A 68 8.10 3.06 0.94
CA ALA A 68 7.89 2.65 2.33
C ALA A 68 6.47 2.12 2.57
N ILE A 69 6.35 1.25 3.57
CA ILE A 69 5.07 0.77 4.09
C ILE A 69 5.04 1.06 5.59
N VAL A 70 3.96 1.71 6.04
CA VAL A 70 3.64 1.91 7.44
C VAL A 70 2.50 0.97 7.82
N ALA A 71 2.71 0.08 8.78
CA ALA A 71 1.68 -0.86 9.23
C ALA A 71 1.66 -0.98 10.76
N GLU A 72 0.54 -1.44 11.33
CA GLU A 72 0.51 -1.80 12.75
C GLU A 72 1.25 -3.11 13.05
N GLY A 73 1.45 -3.95 12.02
CA GLY A 73 2.26 -5.15 12.09
C GLY A 73 2.43 -5.80 10.72
N PHE A 74 3.54 -6.51 10.55
CA PHE A 74 3.86 -7.24 9.33
C PHE A 74 3.89 -8.75 9.59
N GLU A 75 3.47 -9.53 8.61
CA GLU A 75 3.83 -10.95 8.58
C GLU A 75 5.36 -11.07 8.39
N ARG A 76 5.99 -11.96 9.16
CA ARG A 76 7.45 -12.07 9.28
C ARG A 76 8.16 -12.31 7.94
N ILE A 77 7.68 -13.22 7.10
CA ILE A 77 8.30 -13.53 5.80
C ILE A 77 8.11 -12.36 4.85
N HIS A 78 6.91 -11.79 4.81
CA HIS A 78 6.62 -10.65 3.95
C HIS A 78 7.49 -9.43 4.29
N ARG A 79 7.74 -9.18 5.58
CA ARG A 79 8.66 -8.12 6.05
C ARG A 79 10.06 -8.28 5.44
N THR A 80 10.62 -9.49 5.48
CA THR A 80 11.93 -9.80 4.89
C THR A 80 11.93 -9.55 3.39
N ASN A 81 10.86 -9.95 2.69
CA ASN A 81 10.75 -9.75 1.25
C ASN A 81 10.72 -8.27 0.87
N LEU A 82 9.98 -7.44 1.60
CA LEU A 82 9.93 -5.99 1.39
C LEU A 82 11.32 -5.37 1.52
N ILE A 83 12.06 -5.72 2.58
CA ILE A 83 13.44 -5.28 2.79
C ILE A 83 14.33 -5.71 1.62
N GLY A 84 14.20 -6.96 1.17
CA GLY A 84 14.94 -7.47 0.01
C GLY A 84 14.62 -6.74 -1.30
N MET A 85 13.44 -6.14 -1.43
CA MET A 85 13.04 -5.32 -2.58
C MET A 85 13.44 -3.83 -2.43
N GLY A 86 14.06 -3.45 -1.31
CA GLY A 86 14.40 -2.06 -1.02
C GLY A 86 13.22 -1.21 -0.55
N VAL A 87 12.13 -1.83 -0.09
CA VAL A 87 10.97 -1.14 0.48
C VAL A 87 11.11 -1.10 1.99
N LEU A 88 10.99 0.08 2.61
CA LEU A 88 11.18 0.25 4.05
C LEU A 88 9.90 -0.13 4.85
N PRO A 89 9.89 -1.20 5.67
CA PRO A 89 8.77 -1.49 6.56
C PRO A 89 8.90 -0.72 7.89
N LEU A 90 7.89 0.08 8.21
CA LEU A 90 7.78 0.90 9.41
C LEU A 90 6.60 0.42 10.26
N ASP A 91 6.87 0.11 11.52
CA ASP A 91 5.82 -0.21 12.49
C ASP A 91 5.28 1.08 13.13
N VAL A 92 3.95 1.17 13.26
CA VAL A 92 3.32 2.25 14.03
C VAL A 92 3.65 2.06 15.50
N LEU A 93 4.25 3.07 16.12
CA LEU A 93 4.47 3.07 17.57
C LEU A 93 3.13 3.10 18.30
N ARG A 94 2.87 2.08 19.11
CA ARG A 94 1.77 2.11 20.08
C ARG A 94 2.27 2.81 21.33
N VAL A 95 1.75 4.01 21.58
CA VAL A 95 1.96 4.70 22.86
C VAL A 95 0.92 4.14 23.84
N PRO A 96 1.32 3.49 24.95
CA PRO A 96 0.38 3.07 25.99
C PRO A 96 -0.39 4.29 26.52
N SER A 97 -1.67 4.08 26.87
CA SER A 97 -2.49 5.11 27.53
C SER A 97 -2.09 5.31 28.98
#